data_AF-A0A2A4MYU7-F1
#
_entry.id   AF-A0A2A4MYU7-F1
#
_cell.length_a   1.000
_cell.length_b   1.000
_cell.length_c   1.000
_cell.angle_alpha   90.00
_cell.angle_beta   90.00
_cell.angle_gamma   90.00
#
_symmetry.space_group_name_H-M   'P 1'
#
loop_
_entity.id
_entity.type
_entity.pdbx_description
1 polymer ?
#
loop_
_entity_poly.entity_id
_entity_poly.type
_entity_poly.pdbx_seq_one_letter_code
_entity_poly.pdbx_strand_id
1 'polypeptide(L)'
;MVLPKGQASVLALHFDNEKHGRGQGVLHYRAFSDVTRISRAVLLLTYCWVIAALTVPIFILHWLTVPGFLMGGIILCVQQLRSKIHVEHAVGHCPVHGAEVDIHLEASQRPPVWVHCPQCHASLHLIADLSHQEFEQEVG
;
A
#
# COMPACT_ATOMS: atom_id res chain seq x y z
N MET A 1 10.68 2.99 -16.71
CA MET A 1 9.29 2.57 -17.03
C MET A 1 8.37 3.21 -16.00
N VAL A 2 7.40 4.02 -16.43
CA VAL A 2 6.51 4.73 -15.49
C VAL A 2 5.28 3.86 -15.27
N LEU A 3 5.13 3.29 -14.07
CA LEU A 3 3.92 2.55 -13.71
C LEU A 3 2.73 3.52 -13.63
N PRO A 4 1.53 3.12 -14.08
CA PRO A 4 0.37 3.98 -14.02
C PRO A 4 0.02 4.25 -12.55
N LYS A 5 -0.10 5.54 -12.21
CA LYS A 5 -0.35 6.00 -10.84
C LYS A 5 -1.82 5.73 -10.48
N GLY A 6 -2.05 5.22 -9.26
CA GLY A 6 -3.40 5.10 -8.70
C GLY A 6 -4.01 6.46 -8.41
N GLN A 7 -5.32 6.49 -8.23
CA GLN A 7 -6.05 7.70 -7.85
C GLN A 7 -5.74 8.02 -6.39
N ALA A 8 -5.31 9.25 -6.13
CA ALA A 8 -5.10 9.72 -4.76
C ALA A 8 -6.46 9.93 -4.10
N SER A 9 -6.64 9.33 -2.94
CA SER A 9 -7.85 9.34 -2.15
C SER A 9 -7.51 9.61 -0.70
N VAL A 10 -8.50 10.15 0.01
CA VAL A 10 -8.33 10.66 1.36
C VAL A 10 -9.38 10.00 2.24
N LEU A 11 -8.99 9.44 3.39
CA LEU A 11 -9.90 8.81 4.35
C LEU A 11 -9.75 9.48 5.71
N ALA A 12 -10.85 9.89 6.33
CA ALA A 12 -10.79 10.40 7.70
C ALA A 12 -10.31 9.30 8.66
N LEU A 13 -9.40 9.67 9.56
CA LEU A 13 -8.85 8.80 10.60
C LEU A 13 -9.04 9.43 11.97
N HIS A 14 -9.11 8.58 12.98
CA HIS A 14 -8.96 8.99 14.37
C HIS A 14 -7.68 8.40 14.95
N PHE A 15 -6.91 9.25 15.62
CA PHE A 15 -5.75 8.88 16.43
C PHE A 15 -6.21 8.66 17.86
N ASP A 16 -6.40 7.40 18.26
CA ASP A 16 -6.77 7.08 19.63
C ASP A 16 -5.51 6.85 20.48
N ASN A 17 -5.50 7.41 21.69
CA ASN A 17 -4.50 7.15 22.70
C ASN A 17 -5.21 6.83 24.01
N GLU A 18 -4.90 5.67 24.60
CA GLU A 18 -5.55 5.17 25.81
C GLU A 18 -5.53 6.17 26.98
N LYS A 19 -4.56 7.09 27.02
CA LYS A 19 -4.37 8.05 28.11
C LYS A 19 -4.83 9.47 27.80
N HIS A 20 -4.83 9.89 26.54
CA HIS A 20 -5.02 11.30 26.14
C HIS A 20 -6.24 11.53 25.24
N GLY A 21 -7.03 10.49 24.96
CA GLY A 21 -8.24 10.60 24.15
C GLY A 21 -7.98 10.54 22.65
N ARG A 22 -8.87 11.15 21.86
CA ARG A 22 -8.88 11.05 20.39
C ARG A 22 -8.42 12.33 19.72
N GLY A 23 -7.44 12.21 18.83
CA GLY A 23 -7.07 13.22 17.84
C GLY A 23 -7.73 12.93 16.49
N GLN A 24 -7.99 13.98 15.71
CA GLN A 24 -8.50 13.83 14.34
C GLN A 24 -7.35 13.81 13.33
N GLY A 25 -7.54 13.04 12.27
CA GLY A 25 -6.55 12.81 11.25
C GLY A 25 -7.13 12.41 9.91
N VAL A 26 -6.23 12.24 8.95
CA VAL A 26 -6.53 12.00 7.56
C VAL A 26 -5.48 11.03 6.99
N LEU A 27 -5.93 9.91 6.43
CA LEU A 27 -5.11 8.97 5.68
C LEU A 27 -5.07 9.38 4.22
N HIS A 28 -3.86 9.54 3.71
CA HIS A 28 -3.61 9.62 2.28
C HIS A 28 -3.31 8.20 1.77
N TYR A 29 -4.16 7.72 0.87
CA TYR A 29 -3.99 6.43 0.23
C TYR A 29 -4.21 6.56 -1.28
N ARG A 30 -3.67 5.62 -2.05
CA ARG A 30 -4.02 5.44 -3.46
C ARG A 30 -4.87 4.22 -3.64
N ALA A 31 -6.05 4.42 -4.21
CA ALA A 31 -6.85 3.34 -4.76
C ALA A 31 -6.35 3.03 -6.19
N PHE A 32 -6.19 1.74 -6.51
CA PHE A 32 -5.93 1.32 -7.88
C PHE A 32 -7.19 0.69 -8.47
N SER A 33 -7.60 1.18 -9.64
CA SER A 33 -8.63 0.55 -10.45
C SER A 33 -8.17 -0.83 -10.95
N ASP A 34 -9.12 -1.68 -11.33
CA ASP A 34 -8.79 -3.01 -11.85
C ASP A 34 -7.88 -2.93 -13.08
N VAL A 35 -8.09 -1.94 -13.95
CA VAL A 35 -7.25 -1.68 -15.14
C VAL A 35 -5.81 -1.30 -14.74
N THR A 36 -5.62 -0.45 -13.73
CA THR A 36 -4.27 -0.09 -13.25
C THR A 36 -3.58 -1.26 -12.56
N ARG A 37 -4.33 -2.11 -11.84
CA ARG A 37 -3.78 -3.31 -11.19
C ARG A 37 -3.32 -4.34 -12.21
N ILE A 38 -4.16 -4.64 -13.20
CA ILE A 38 -3.85 -5.60 -14.26
C ILE A 38 -2.67 -5.12 -15.09
N SER A 39 -2.65 -3.85 -15.51
CA SER A 39 -1.55 -3.31 -16.31
C SER A 39 -0.21 -3.39 -15.57
N ARG A 40 -0.15 -3.04 -14.27
CA ARG A 40 1.07 -3.20 -13.46
C ARG A 40 1.51 -4.65 -13.33
N ALA A 41 0.57 -5.56 -13.11
CA ALA A 41 0.85 -6.99 -12.93
C ALA A 41 1.37 -7.63 -14.24
N VAL A 42 0.73 -7.34 -15.37
CA VAL A 42 1.14 -7.80 -16.71
C VAL A 42 2.51 -7.24 -17.10
N LEU A 43 2.76 -5.97 -16.77
CA LEU A 43 4.03 -5.30 -17.05
C LEU A 43 5.18 -5.95 -16.27
N LEU A 44 4.96 -6.26 -14.99
CA LEU A 44 5.93 -6.98 -14.16
C LEU A 44 6.18 -8.41 -14.69
N LEU A 45 5.11 -9.13 -15.04
CA LEU A 45 5.18 -10.48 -15.59
C LEU A 45 5.96 -10.52 -16.91
N THR A 46 5.62 -9.61 -17.83
CA THR A 46 6.32 -9.46 -19.12
C THR A 46 7.81 -9.20 -18.90
N TYR A 47 8.16 -8.36 -17.93
CA TYR A 47 9.56 -8.06 -17.62
C TYR A 47 10.32 -9.29 -17.09
N CYS A 48 9.73 -10.05 -16.15
CA CYS A 48 10.30 -11.31 -15.68
C CYS A 48 10.52 -12.29 -16.83
N TRP A 49 9.56 -12.39 -17.76
CA TRP A 49 9.66 -13.29 -18.91
C TRP A 49 10.71 -12.84 -19.93
N VAL A 50 10.84 -11.54 -20.18
CA VAL A 50 11.92 -11.00 -21.04
C VAL A 50 13.28 -11.33 -20.44
N ILE A 51 13.46 -11.16 -19.13
CA ILE A 51 14.72 -11.55 -18.46
C ILE A 51 14.95 -13.05 -18.59
N ALA A 52 13.92 -13.88 -18.36
CA ALA A 52 14.02 -15.34 -18.53
C ALA A 52 14.43 -15.73 -19.96
N ALA A 53 13.90 -15.05 -20.97
CA ALA A 53 14.26 -15.28 -22.37
C ALA A 53 15.71 -14.89 -22.68
N LEU A 54 16.18 -13.78 -22.09
CA LEU A 54 17.57 -13.31 -22.25
C LEU A 54 18.59 -14.26 -21.61
N THR A 55 18.22 -15.06 -20.61
CA THR A 55 19.14 -16.02 -19.96
C THR A 55 19.21 -17.37 -20.69
N VAL A 56 18.36 -17.63 -21.68
CA VAL A 56 18.35 -18.87 -22.49
C VAL A 56 19.72 -19.25 -23.10
N PRO A 57 20.49 -18.34 -23.72
CA PRO A 57 21.80 -18.71 -24.30
C PRO A 57 22.84 -19.13 -23.24
N ILE A 58 22.60 -18.85 -21.96
CA ILE A 58 23.52 -19.16 -20.86
C ILE A 58 23.07 -20.48 -20.21
N PHE A 59 23.54 -21.60 -20.76
CA PHE A 59 23.07 -22.96 -20.40
C PHE A 59 23.06 -23.25 -18.89
N ILE A 60 24.09 -22.82 -18.15
CA ILE A 60 24.19 -23.02 -16.69
C ILE A 60 23.14 -22.18 -15.95
N LEU A 61 22.97 -20.92 -16.35
CA LEU A 61 22.06 -19.99 -15.70
C LEU A 61 20.60 -20.29 -16.05
N HIS A 62 20.34 -20.82 -17.25
CA HIS A 62 19.02 -21.17 -17.76
C HIS A 62 18.24 -22.08 -16.80
N TRP A 63 18.87 -23.15 -16.32
CA TRP A 63 18.23 -24.14 -15.43
C TRP A 63 17.73 -23.55 -14.11
N LEU A 64 18.33 -22.46 -13.63
CA LEU A 64 17.91 -21.79 -12.40
C LEU A 64 16.98 -20.61 -12.69
N THR A 65 17.37 -19.77 -13.65
CA THR A 65 16.70 -18.49 -13.92
C THR A 65 15.37 -18.66 -14.64
N VAL A 66 15.26 -19.56 -15.63
CA VAL A 66 14.01 -19.74 -16.36
C VAL A 66 12.88 -20.22 -15.45
N PRO A 67 13.01 -21.33 -14.69
CA PRO A 67 11.94 -21.72 -13.75
C PRO A 67 11.75 -20.69 -12.63
N GLY A 68 12.83 -20.05 -12.15
CA GLY A 68 12.78 -19.02 -11.12
C GLY A 68 11.98 -17.78 -11.54
N PHE A 69 12.25 -17.24 -12.73
CA PHE A 69 11.53 -16.07 -13.27
C PHE A 69 10.12 -16.41 -13.77
N LEU A 70 9.88 -17.62 -14.27
CA LEU A 70 8.53 -18.08 -14.62
C LEU A 70 7.64 -18.16 -13.37
N MET A 71 8.07 -18.91 -12.35
CA MET A 71 7.30 -19.06 -11.10
C MET A 71 7.25 -17.77 -10.30
N GLY A 72 8.39 -17.09 -10.15
CA GLY A 72 8.49 -15.81 -9.46
C GLY A 72 7.65 -14.72 -10.11
N GLY A 73 7.65 -14.64 -11.44
CA GLY A 73 6.81 -13.70 -12.20
C GLY A 73 5.33 -13.91 -11.93
N ILE A 74 4.85 -15.16 -11.90
CA ILE A 74 3.45 -15.47 -11.58
C ILE A 74 3.11 -15.07 -10.14
N ILE A 75 3.96 -15.41 -9.17
CA ILE A 75 3.75 -15.06 -7.75
C ILE A 75 3.67 -13.54 -7.58
N LEU A 76 4.62 -12.80 -8.14
CA LEU A 76 4.65 -11.34 -8.09
C LEU A 76 3.43 -10.72 -8.80
N CYS A 77 3.01 -11.30 -9.92
CA CYS A 77 1.80 -10.87 -10.63
C CYS A 77 0.54 -11.03 -9.74
N VAL A 78 0.38 -12.18 -9.08
CA VAL A 78 -0.75 -12.42 -8.16
C VAL A 78 -0.70 -11.49 -6.96
N GLN A 79 0.49 -11.26 -6.38
CA GLN A 79 0.67 -10.29 -5.29
C GLN A 79 0.26 -8.88 -5.74
N GLN A 80 0.71 -8.45 -6.92
CA GLN A 80 0.39 -7.14 -7.47
C GLN A 80 -1.09 -6.98 -7.80
N LEU A 81 -1.75 -8.06 -8.26
CA LEU A 81 -3.19 -8.10 -8.46
C LEU A 81 -3.95 -7.98 -7.12
N ARG A 82 -3.45 -8.57 -6.03
CA ARG A 82 -4.10 -8.48 -4.70
C ARG A 82 -3.96 -7.09 -4.05
N SER A 83 -3.00 -6.28 -4.48
CA SER A 83 -2.78 -4.92 -3.98
C SER A 83 -3.83 -3.93 -4.50
N LYS A 84 -4.97 -3.83 -3.79
CA LYS A 84 -6.07 -2.90 -4.11
C LYS A 84 -5.82 -1.45 -3.71
N ILE A 85 -5.10 -1.26 -2.60
CA ILE A 85 -4.89 0.03 -1.94
C ILE A 85 -3.41 0.13 -1.57
N HIS A 86 -2.82 1.30 -1.77
CA HIS A 86 -1.51 1.66 -1.22
C HIS A 86 -1.70 2.76 -0.21
N VAL A 87 -1.39 2.52 1.05
CA VAL A 87 -1.33 3.61 2.03
C VAL A 87 -0.01 4.38 1.80
N GLU A 88 -0.06 5.71 1.89
CA GLU A 88 1.13 6.56 1.75
C GLU A 88 1.54 7.15 3.10
N HIS A 89 0.64 7.89 3.73
CA HIS A 89 0.92 8.57 4.99
C HIS A 89 -0.38 8.96 5.70
N ALA A 90 -0.31 9.15 7.00
CA ALA A 90 -1.39 9.65 7.83
C ALA A 90 -0.97 11.00 8.43
N VAL A 91 -1.77 12.03 8.19
CA VAL A 91 -1.57 13.37 8.75
C VAL A 91 -2.65 13.63 9.79
N GLY A 92 -2.29 14.18 10.94
CA GLY A 92 -3.29 14.63 11.90
C GLY A 92 -2.70 15.19 13.17
N HIS A 93 -3.56 15.45 14.15
CA HIS A 93 -3.13 16.03 15.42
C HIS A 93 -2.87 14.95 16.45
N CYS A 94 -1.68 14.96 17.05
CA CYS A 94 -1.37 14.04 18.14
C CYS A 94 -2.13 14.44 19.41
N PRO A 95 -2.90 13.53 20.05
CA PRO A 95 -3.64 13.85 21.27
C PRO A 95 -2.73 14.15 22.49
N VAL A 96 -1.45 13.78 22.42
CA VAL A 96 -0.51 13.95 23.55
C VAL A 96 0.11 15.35 23.59
N HIS A 97 0.55 15.89 22.45
CA HIS A 97 1.24 17.19 22.38
C HIS A 97 0.50 18.23 21.53
N GLY A 98 -0.60 17.85 20.87
CA GLY A 98 -1.45 18.76 20.10
C GLY A 98 -0.83 19.31 18.81
N ALA A 99 0.37 18.88 18.42
CA ALA A 99 0.98 19.30 17.15
C ALA A 99 0.53 18.38 16.01
N GLU A 100 0.57 18.94 14.79
CA GLU A 100 0.38 18.20 13.55
C GLU A 100 1.53 17.22 13.34
N VAL A 101 1.20 15.96 13.05
CA VAL A 101 2.15 14.87 12.83
C VAL A 101 1.88 14.24 11.47
N ASP A 102 2.96 14.00 10.74
CA ASP A 102 2.96 13.21 9.52
C ASP A 102 3.60 11.85 9.84
N ILE A 103 2.81 10.80 9.74
CA ILE A 103 3.22 9.43 10.02
C ILE A 103 3.23 8.68 8.69
N HIS A 104 4.43 8.28 8.26
CA HIS A 104 4.58 7.45 7.08
C HIS A 104 4.15 6.00 7.40
N LEU A 105 3.16 5.48 6.66
CA LEU A 105 2.72 4.09 6.81
C LEU A 105 3.33 3.25 5.70
N GLU A 106 3.63 1.99 6.01
CA GLU A 106 4.02 1.04 4.97
C GLU A 106 2.82 0.75 4.05
N ALA A 107 3.11 0.52 2.77
CA ALA A 107 2.13 0.23 1.73
C ALA A 107 1.11 -0.88 2.08
N SER A 108 1.56 -1.87 2.85
CA SER A 108 0.82 -3.06 3.27
C SER A 108 0.03 -2.85 4.56
N GLN A 109 0.35 -1.82 5.34
CA GLN A 109 -0.31 -1.55 6.62
C GLN A 109 -1.67 -0.93 6.37
N ARG A 110 -2.71 -1.54 6.95
CA ARG A 110 -4.08 -1.03 6.90
C ARG A 110 -4.55 -0.73 8.31
N PRO A 111 -5.30 0.37 8.52
CA PRO A 111 -6.01 0.56 9.78
C PRO A 111 -6.94 -0.64 10.05
N PRO A 112 -7.13 -1.05 11.32
CA PRO A 112 -6.53 -0.48 12.53
C PRO A 112 -5.05 -0.88 12.72
N VAL A 113 -4.17 0.07 12.98
CA VAL A 113 -2.73 -0.18 13.19
C VAL A 113 -2.16 0.72 14.28
N TRP A 114 -1.22 0.18 15.05
CA TRP A 114 -0.48 0.92 16.06
C TRP A 114 0.78 1.54 15.46
N VAL A 115 0.95 2.84 15.64
CA VAL A 115 2.12 3.59 15.23
C VAL A 115 2.67 4.39 16.39
N HIS A 116 3.86 4.96 16.23
CA HIS A 116 4.45 5.85 17.22
C HIS A 116 4.54 7.25 16.62
N CYS A 117 4.21 8.26 17.42
CA CYS A 117 4.43 9.64 17.01
C CYS A 117 5.94 9.92 16.87
N PRO A 118 6.40 10.54 15.78
CA PRO A 118 7.83 10.85 15.58
C PRO A 118 8.38 11.91 16.55
N GLN A 119 7.51 12.73 17.15
CA GLN A 119 7.94 13.80 18.07
C GLN A 119 7.94 13.38 19.54
N CYS A 120 6.86 12.74 20.01
CA CYS A 120 6.73 12.36 21.42
C CYS A 120 6.93 10.87 21.69
N HIS A 121 7.09 10.05 20.65
CA HIS A 121 7.17 8.59 20.72
C HIS A 121 6.00 7.90 21.44
N ALA A 122 4.90 8.60 21.67
CA ALA A 122 3.69 8.00 22.21
C ALA A 122 3.08 7.03 21.18
N SER A 123 2.61 5.89 21.68
CA SER A 123 1.85 4.92 20.88
C SER A 123 0.48 5.51 20.54
N LEU A 124 0.16 5.54 19.26
CA LEU A 124 -1.09 6.02 18.71
C LEU A 124 -1.76 4.88 17.95
N HIS A 125 -3.05 4.70 18.17
CA HIS A 125 -3.85 3.73 17.45
C HIS A 125 -4.58 4.45 16.32
N LEU A 126 -4.20 4.16 15.07
CA LEU A 126 -4.90 4.70 13.90
C LEU A 126 -6.15 3.86 13.64
N ILE A 127 -7.31 4.49 13.71
CA ILE A 127 -8.60 3.87 13.42
C ILE A 127 -9.20 4.58 12.21
N ALA A 128 -9.55 3.83 11.17
CA ALA A 128 -10.25 4.39 10.03
C ALA A 128 -11.68 4.77 10.42
N ASP A 129 -12.07 6.00 10.11
CA ASP A 129 -13.47 6.41 10.24
C ASP A 129 -14.24 5.91 9.02
N LEU A 130 -14.70 4.66 9.11
CA LEU A 130 -15.44 3.99 8.04
C LEU A 130 -16.88 4.50 7.91
N SER A 131 -17.33 5.39 8.80
CA SER A 131 -18.73 5.88 8.84
C SER A 131 -19.18 6.63 7.58
N HIS A 132 -18.24 7.08 6.74
CA HIS A 132 -18.55 7.73 5.45
C HIS A 132 -18.29 6.86 4.21
N GLN A 133 -17.66 5.68 4.33
CA GLN A 133 -17.22 4.90 3.17
C GLN A 133 -18.26 3.87 2.66
N GLU A 134 -19.18 3.42 3.51
CA GLU A 134 -20.21 2.45 3.11
C GLU A 134 -21.26 3.05 2.15
N PHE A 135 -21.46 4.38 2.15
CA PHE A 135 -22.48 5.02 1.31
C PHE A 135 -22.08 5.19 -0.17
N GLU A 136 -20.80 5.23 -0.50
CA GLU A 136 -20.36 5.36 -1.91
C GLU A 136 -20.10 4.01 -2.60
N GLN A 137 -19.94 2.91 -1.85
CA GLN A 137 -19.72 1.59 -2.44
C GLN A 137 -21.01 0.85 -2.86
N GLU A 138 -22.19 1.29 -2.41
CA GLU A 138 -23.48 0.65 -2.76
C GLU A 138 -24.20 1.30 -3.96
N VAL A 139 -23.64 2.37 -4.55
CA VAL A 139 -24.29 3.17 -5.61
C VAL A 139 -23.47 3.18 -6.93
N GLY A 140 -22.38 2.40 -7.03
CA GLY A 140 -21.48 2.37 -8.20
C GLY A 140 -21.50 1.07 -8.99
#